data_AF-A0A929H286-F1
#
_entry.id   AF-A0A929H286-F1
#
_cell.length_a   1.000
_cell.length_b   1.000
_cell.length_c   1.000
_cell.angle_alpha   90.00
_cell.angle_beta   90.00
_cell.angle_gamma   90.00
#
_symmetry.space_group_name_H-M   'P 1'
#
loop_
_entity.id
_entity.type
_entity.pdbx_description
1 polymer ?
#
loop_
_entity_poly.entity_id
_entity_poly.type
_entity_poly.pdbx_seq_one_letter_code
_entity_poly.pdbx_strand_id
1 'polypeptide(L)'
;MTQIVSYETKVATVRELLQRSKGQIAMALPRHMTADRMLRVAMTSVQRTPKLLDCDPVSLVGAIIETSQLGLEPDNITGQAYLIPYGKKVQLIPGYRGRLELARRSGRIQSIYARVVHEKDEFSYSYGLEETLKHTPSSDPKPGQVTHFYAVAHLVGGGVQYEVMSKAEVDLIRARSRAATDGPWVTDYEEMGKKTALIRLCKVLPVSIETQRANTLDMLAEQGIDQDLGSLVDFTPVAAAKEKPAAAEKAAESAAGSE
;
A
#
# COMPACT_ATOMS: atom_id res chain seq x y z
N MET A 1 -23.96 -21.24 -21.90
CA MET A 1 -22.53 -21.59 -22.08
C MET A 1 -21.65 -20.43 -22.57
N THR A 2 -22.20 -19.28 -22.97
CA THR A 2 -21.44 -18.18 -23.62
C THR A 2 -20.64 -17.27 -22.68
N GLN A 3 -20.90 -17.26 -21.36
CA GLN A 3 -20.15 -16.43 -20.40
C GLN A 3 -18.84 -17.05 -19.88
N ILE A 4 -18.72 -18.39 -19.88
CA ILE A 4 -17.56 -19.08 -19.30
C ILE A 4 -16.30 -18.86 -20.15
N VAL A 5 -16.45 -18.81 -21.48
CA VAL A 5 -15.35 -18.63 -22.44
C VAL A 5 -14.65 -17.25 -22.31
N SER A 6 -15.35 -16.21 -21.84
CA SER A 6 -14.77 -14.87 -21.67
C SER A 6 -13.98 -14.69 -20.39
N TYR A 7 -14.39 -15.31 -19.28
CA TYR A 7 -13.75 -15.11 -17.97
C TYR A 7 -12.42 -15.85 -17.89
N GLU A 8 -12.41 -17.12 -18.29
CA GLU A 8 -11.20 -17.96 -18.29
C GLU A 8 -10.10 -17.37 -19.18
N THR A 9 -10.47 -16.86 -20.36
CA THR A 9 -9.53 -16.20 -21.29
C THR A 9 -8.92 -14.94 -20.67
N LYS A 10 -9.69 -14.10 -19.99
CA LYS A 10 -9.18 -12.90 -19.29
C LYS A 10 -8.23 -13.27 -18.16
N VAL A 11 -8.59 -14.28 -17.35
CA VAL A 11 -7.74 -14.78 -16.27
C VAL A 11 -6.43 -15.36 -16.82
N ALA A 12 -6.49 -16.13 -17.91
CA ALA A 12 -5.31 -16.67 -18.57
C ALA A 12 -4.39 -15.55 -19.10
N THR A 13 -4.98 -14.53 -19.72
CA THR A 13 -4.24 -13.35 -20.23
C THR A 13 -3.50 -12.62 -19.11
N VAL A 14 -4.17 -12.31 -18.00
CA VAL A 14 -3.55 -11.66 -16.84
C VAL A 14 -2.46 -12.55 -16.24
N ARG A 15 -2.71 -13.85 -16.12
CA ARG A 15 -1.71 -14.80 -15.61
C ARG A 15 -0.46 -14.83 -16.47
N GLU A 16 -0.61 -14.92 -17.79
CA GLU A 16 0.51 -14.93 -18.73
C GLU A 16 1.32 -13.62 -18.63
N LEU A 17 0.63 -12.48 -18.59
CA LEU A 17 1.27 -11.17 -18.51
C LEU A 17 2.06 -11.00 -17.20
N LEU A 18 1.52 -11.48 -16.07
CA LEU A 18 2.24 -11.49 -14.79
C LEU A 18 3.47 -12.40 -14.82
N GLN A 19 3.36 -13.56 -15.46
CA GLN A 19 4.52 -14.46 -15.62
C GLN A 19 5.62 -13.82 -16.48
N ARG A 20 5.25 -13.17 -17.59
CA ARG A 20 6.19 -12.41 -18.43
C ARG A 20 6.87 -11.27 -17.66
N SER A 21 6.14 -10.62 -16.76
CA SER A 21 6.63 -9.48 -15.95
C SER A 21 7.33 -9.92 -14.65
N LYS A 22 7.46 -11.22 -14.40
CA LYS A 22 8.01 -11.78 -13.14
C LYS A 22 9.42 -11.25 -12.83
N GLY A 23 10.26 -11.06 -13.85
CA GLY A 23 11.61 -10.52 -13.68
C GLY A 23 11.62 -9.10 -13.14
N GLN A 24 10.75 -8.22 -13.66
CA GLN A 24 10.61 -6.84 -13.18
C GLN A 24 10.05 -6.78 -11.77
N ILE A 25 9.03 -7.60 -11.49
CA ILE A 25 8.47 -7.74 -10.15
C ILE A 25 9.55 -8.20 -9.17
N ALA A 26 10.39 -9.17 -9.55
CA ALA A 26 11.49 -9.63 -8.72
C ALA A 26 12.52 -8.53 -8.42
N MET A 27 12.86 -7.69 -9.39
CA MET A 27 13.78 -6.56 -9.19
C MET A 27 13.20 -5.47 -8.28
N ALA A 28 11.87 -5.30 -8.29
CA ALA A 28 11.17 -4.33 -7.45
C ALA A 28 10.98 -4.78 -6.00
N LEU A 29 10.97 -6.09 -5.74
CA LEU A 29 10.66 -6.64 -4.43
C LEU A 29 11.80 -6.47 -3.41
N PRO A 30 11.47 -6.21 -2.13
CA PRO A 30 12.43 -6.34 -1.04
C PRO A 30 12.96 -7.77 -0.92
N ARG A 31 14.18 -7.92 -0.40
CA ARG A 31 14.89 -9.21 -0.27
C ARG A 31 14.14 -10.30 0.52
N HIS A 32 13.18 -9.92 1.37
CA HIS A 32 12.40 -10.85 2.19
C HIS A 32 11.12 -11.35 1.49
N MET A 33 10.85 -10.90 0.26
CA MET A 33 9.69 -11.31 -0.54
C MET A 33 10.13 -11.98 -1.84
N THR A 34 9.31 -12.92 -2.33
CA THR A 34 9.58 -13.62 -3.59
C THR A 34 8.55 -13.25 -4.65
N ALA A 35 8.99 -13.20 -5.91
CA ALA A 35 8.10 -12.90 -7.03
C ALA A 35 6.97 -13.94 -7.14
N ASP A 36 7.24 -15.22 -6.91
CA ASP A 36 6.21 -16.27 -6.91
C ASP A 36 5.13 -16.08 -5.84
N ARG A 37 5.50 -15.55 -4.67
CA ARG A 37 4.53 -15.18 -3.64
C ARG A 37 3.69 -13.98 -4.10
N MET A 38 4.34 -12.92 -4.61
CA MET A 38 3.65 -11.73 -5.10
C MET A 38 2.65 -12.05 -6.22
N LEU A 39 3.06 -12.85 -7.21
CA LEU A 39 2.18 -13.27 -8.31
C LEU A 39 0.96 -14.05 -7.80
N ARG A 40 1.14 -14.95 -6.83
CA ARG A 40 0.01 -15.69 -6.22
C ARG A 40 -0.94 -14.76 -5.50
N VAL A 41 -0.41 -13.85 -4.67
CA VAL A 41 -1.22 -12.87 -3.95
C VAL A 41 -2.00 -11.98 -4.91
N ALA A 42 -1.34 -11.46 -5.96
CA ALA A 42 -1.99 -10.66 -6.99
C ALA A 42 -3.14 -11.41 -7.68
N MET A 43 -2.94 -12.68 -8.04
CA MET A 43 -4.00 -13.51 -8.62
C MET A 43 -5.16 -13.75 -7.66
N THR A 44 -4.88 -13.94 -6.36
CA THR A 44 -5.93 -14.01 -5.34
C THR A 44 -6.74 -12.71 -5.28
N SER A 45 -6.10 -11.55 -5.41
CA SER A 45 -6.78 -10.26 -5.40
C SER A 45 -7.64 -10.04 -6.65
N VAL A 46 -7.17 -10.48 -7.82
CA VAL A 46 -7.97 -10.51 -9.05
C VAL A 46 -9.21 -11.41 -8.91
N GLN A 47 -9.08 -12.57 -8.25
CA GLN A 47 -10.22 -13.46 -7.99
C GLN A 47 -11.24 -12.82 -7.04
N ARG A 48 -10.77 -12.11 -6.01
CA ARG A 48 -11.63 -11.42 -5.03
C ARG A 48 -12.29 -10.16 -5.60
N THR A 49 -11.67 -9.54 -6.61
CA THR A 49 -12.22 -8.38 -7.31
C THR A 49 -12.23 -8.64 -8.81
N PRO A 50 -13.19 -9.46 -9.31
CA PRO A 50 -13.25 -9.86 -10.72
C PRO A 50 -13.28 -8.70 -11.72
N LYS A 51 -13.79 -7.53 -11.31
CA LYS A 51 -13.78 -6.30 -12.12
C LYS A 51 -12.38 -5.84 -12.54
N LEU A 52 -11.32 -6.27 -11.84
CA LEU A 52 -9.93 -6.02 -12.25
C LEU A 52 -9.60 -6.66 -13.61
N LEU A 53 -10.31 -7.72 -14.00
CA LEU A 53 -10.17 -8.36 -15.32
C LEU A 53 -10.76 -7.54 -16.47
N ASP A 54 -11.57 -6.51 -16.16
CA ASP A 54 -12.16 -5.61 -17.15
C ASP A 54 -11.34 -4.32 -17.33
N CYS A 55 -10.28 -4.16 -16.52
CA CYS A 55 -9.30 -3.09 -16.63
C CYS A 55 -8.21 -3.43 -17.65
N ASP A 56 -7.45 -2.42 -18.06
CA ASP A 56 -6.25 -2.56 -18.86
C ASP A 56 -5.23 -3.45 -18.13
N PRO A 57 -4.86 -4.62 -18.69
CA PRO A 57 -3.90 -5.54 -18.09
C PRO A 57 -2.54 -4.90 -17.81
N VAL A 58 -2.11 -3.91 -18.60
CA VAL A 58 -0.84 -3.20 -18.37
C VAL A 58 -0.90 -2.39 -17.09
N SER A 59 -2.00 -1.67 -16.85
CA SER A 59 -2.20 -0.93 -15.59
C SER A 59 -2.25 -1.84 -14.36
N LEU A 60 -2.77 -3.07 -14.49
CA LEU A 60 -2.79 -4.06 -13.42
C LEU A 60 -1.37 -4.52 -13.04
N VAL A 61 -0.54 -4.85 -14.04
CA VAL A 61 0.85 -5.22 -13.82
C VAL A 61 1.64 -4.06 -13.23
N GLY A 62 1.45 -2.86 -13.77
CA GLY A 62 2.04 -1.63 -13.23
C GLY A 62 1.71 -1.44 -11.75
N ALA A 63 0.45 -1.64 -11.36
CA ALA A 63 0.04 -1.57 -9.96
C ALA A 63 0.70 -2.64 -9.07
N ILE A 64 0.94 -3.84 -9.59
CA ILE A 64 1.64 -4.91 -8.87
C ILE A 64 3.13 -4.61 -8.74
N ILE A 65 3.77 -4.06 -9.78
CA ILE A 65 5.15 -3.57 -9.71
C ILE A 65 5.26 -2.47 -8.67
N GLU A 66 4.36 -1.48 -8.70
CA GLU A 66 4.33 -0.39 -7.72
C GLU A 66 4.14 -0.92 -6.29
N THR A 67 3.20 -1.85 -6.08
CA THR A 67 2.98 -2.51 -4.80
C THR A 67 4.24 -3.26 -4.33
N SER A 68 4.95 -3.90 -5.26
CA SER A 68 6.22 -4.58 -5.00
C SER A 68 7.32 -3.61 -4.58
N GLN A 69 7.42 -2.44 -5.20
CA GLN A 69 8.39 -1.39 -4.84
C GLN A 69 8.15 -0.85 -3.43
N LEU A 70 6.88 -0.78 -2.99
CA LEU A 70 6.56 -0.45 -1.60
C LEU A 70 6.93 -1.60 -0.64
N GLY A 71 7.03 -2.84 -1.13
CA GLY A 71 7.19 -4.02 -0.30
C GLY A 71 5.93 -4.35 0.48
N LEU A 72 4.76 -4.08 -0.13
CA LEU A 72 3.45 -4.40 0.44
C LEU A 72 2.84 -5.56 -0.34
N GLU A 73 1.91 -6.27 0.27
CA GLU A 73 1.10 -7.28 -0.41
C GLU A 73 -0.27 -6.69 -0.75
N PRO A 74 -0.75 -6.81 -2.01
CA PRO A 74 -2.06 -6.32 -2.41
C PRO A 74 -3.16 -7.27 -1.93
N ASP A 75 -3.05 -7.81 -0.72
CA ASP A 75 -3.96 -8.80 -0.21
C ASP A 75 -5.07 -8.12 0.59
N ASN A 76 -6.32 -8.44 0.23
CA ASN A 76 -7.49 -7.88 0.90
C ASN A 76 -7.70 -8.46 2.33
N ILE A 77 -6.75 -9.22 2.91
CA ILE A 77 -6.83 -9.86 4.23
C ILE A 77 -6.02 -9.07 5.27
N THR A 78 -4.72 -8.91 5.02
CA THR A 78 -3.78 -8.14 5.85
C THR A 78 -4.09 -6.66 5.77
N GLY A 79 -4.65 -6.17 4.66
CA GLY A 79 -5.01 -4.77 4.48
C GLY A 79 -3.80 -3.87 4.28
N GLN A 80 -2.72 -4.42 3.70
CA GLN A 80 -1.50 -3.69 3.37
C GLN A 80 -1.67 -2.81 2.13
N ALA A 81 -2.28 -3.33 1.07
CA ALA A 81 -2.57 -2.58 -0.15
C ALA A 81 -3.83 -3.12 -0.84
N TYR A 82 -4.50 -2.27 -1.61
CA TYR A 82 -5.71 -2.59 -2.36
C TYR A 82 -5.55 -2.22 -3.83
N LEU A 83 -5.89 -3.14 -4.71
CA LEU A 83 -6.00 -2.89 -6.15
C LEU A 83 -7.47 -2.63 -6.47
N ILE A 84 -7.78 -1.43 -6.93
CA ILE A 84 -9.16 -1.03 -7.22
C ILE A 84 -9.35 -0.69 -8.70
N PRO A 85 -10.48 -1.11 -9.30
CA PRO A 85 -10.87 -0.62 -10.61
C PRO A 85 -11.24 0.87 -10.56
N TYR A 86 -10.63 1.67 -11.43
CA TYR A 86 -10.99 3.07 -11.67
C TYR A 86 -11.21 3.29 -13.18
N GLY A 87 -12.48 3.24 -13.59
CA GLY A 87 -12.83 3.21 -15.00
C GLY A 87 -12.25 1.98 -15.69
N LYS A 88 -11.35 2.19 -16.66
CA LYS A 88 -10.62 1.13 -17.37
C LYS A 88 -9.21 0.89 -16.84
N LYS A 89 -8.74 1.61 -15.82
CA LYS A 89 -7.41 1.43 -15.23
C LYS A 89 -7.51 0.83 -13.83
N VAL A 90 -6.41 0.24 -13.36
CA VAL A 90 -6.22 -0.17 -11.97
C VAL A 90 -5.51 0.95 -11.21
N GLN A 91 -6.01 1.28 -10.02
CA GLN A 91 -5.32 2.15 -9.06
C GLN A 91 -4.84 1.32 -7.87
N LEU A 92 -3.68 1.69 -7.34
CA LEU A 92 -3.14 1.18 -6.09
C LEU A 92 -3.53 2.14 -4.96
N ILE A 93 -4.17 1.60 -3.94
CA ILE A 93 -4.41 2.31 -2.67
C ILE A 93 -3.64 1.58 -1.56
N PRO A 94 -2.56 2.17 -1.02
CA PRO A 94 -1.93 1.66 0.19
C PRO A 94 -2.95 1.60 1.32
N GLY A 95 -3.06 0.44 1.96
CA GLY A 95 -3.93 0.26 3.12
C GLY A 95 -3.32 0.88 4.36
N TYR A 96 -4.13 1.12 5.39
CA TYR A 96 -3.65 1.75 6.63
C TYR A 96 -2.58 0.91 7.33
N ARG A 97 -2.69 -0.43 7.28
CA ARG A 97 -1.69 -1.34 7.86
C ARG A 97 -0.40 -1.30 7.06
N GLY A 98 -0.49 -1.20 5.74
CA GLY A 98 0.68 -1.02 4.89
C GLY A 98 1.38 0.31 5.19
N ARG A 99 0.63 1.41 5.32
CA ARG A 99 1.20 2.70 5.74
C ARG A 99 1.87 2.63 7.11
N LEU A 100 1.22 1.99 8.08
CA LEU A 100 1.76 1.82 9.43
C LEU A 100 3.05 0.98 9.41
N GLU A 101 3.08 -0.07 8.60
CA GLU A 101 4.26 -0.91 8.40
C GLU A 101 5.40 -0.16 7.73
N LEU A 102 5.12 0.57 6.64
CA LEU A 102 6.10 1.44 5.98
C LEU A 102 6.67 2.49 6.94
N ALA A 103 5.80 3.13 7.72
CA ALA A 103 6.19 4.11 8.71
C ALA A 103 7.12 3.49 9.78
N ARG A 104 6.80 2.29 10.29
CA ARG A 104 7.66 1.56 11.24
C ARG A 104 8.97 1.09 10.63
N ARG A 105 8.96 0.64 9.37
CA ARG A 105 10.15 0.17 8.64
C ARG A 105 11.20 1.26 8.44
N SER A 106 10.81 2.54 8.54
CA SER A 106 11.75 3.65 8.54
C SER A 106 12.82 3.57 9.65
N GLY A 107 12.54 2.85 10.74
CA GLY A 107 13.39 2.81 11.93
C GLY A 107 13.42 4.14 12.71
N ARG A 108 12.62 5.13 12.30
CA ARG A 108 12.55 6.46 12.93
C ARG A 108 11.37 6.62 13.89
N ILE A 109 10.47 5.64 13.93
CA ILE A 109 9.30 5.64 14.81
C ILE A 109 9.53 4.65 15.94
N GLN A 110 9.53 5.14 17.17
CA GLN A 110 9.59 4.34 18.38
C GLN A 110 8.22 3.71 18.69
N SER A 111 7.16 4.50 18.63
CA SER A 111 5.79 4.03 18.85
C SER A 111 4.80 4.92 18.10
N ILE A 112 3.65 4.36 17.75
CA ILE A 112 2.56 5.07 17.08
C ILE A 112 1.23 4.47 17.50
N TYR A 113 0.28 5.31 17.88
CA TYR A 113 -1.04 4.90 18.36
C TYR A 113 -2.08 5.99 18.08
N ALA A 114 -3.35 5.61 18.14
CA ALA A 114 -4.48 6.53 18.03
C ALA A 114 -5.49 6.28 19.14
N ARG A 115 -6.19 7.34 19.56
CA ARG A 115 -7.20 7.31 20.62
C ARG A 115 -8.43 8.13 20.21
N VAL A 116 -9.53 7.80 20.85
CA VAL A 116 -10.79 8.54 20.80
C VAL A 116 -10.89 9.37 22.08
N VAL A 117 -11.57 10.51 21.99
CA VAL A 117 -11.90 11.39 23.10
C VAL A 117 -13.41 11.52 23.17
N HIS A 118 -13.97 11.30 24.35
CA HIS A 118 -15.39 11.41 24.62
C HIS A 118 -15.72 12.68 25.41
N GLU A 119 -17.00 13.05 25.47
CA GLU A 119 -17.49 14.28 26.13
C GLU A 119 -17.07 14.41 27.60
N LYS A 120 -16.95 13.30 28.32
CA LYS A 120 -16.58 13.29 29.74
C LYS A 120 -15.08 13.16 29.99
N ASP A 121 -14.26 13.07 28.95
CA ASP A 121 -12.81 12.99 29.09
C ASP A 121 -12.22 14.38 29.36
N GLU A 122 -11.15 14.44 30.16
CA GLU A 122 -10.37 15.66 30.27
C GLU A 122 -9.38 15.71 29.09
N PHE A 123 -9.63 16.61 28.15
CA PHE A 123 -8.83 16.72 26.94
C PHE A 123 -8.42 18.16 26.65
N SER A 124 -7.13 18.37 26.41
CA SER A 124 -6.58 19.66 25.98
C SER A 124 -5.39 19.46 25.05
N TYR A 125 -5.24 20.33 24.06
CA TYR A 125 -4.12 20.31 23.13
C TYR A 125 -3.76 21.73 22.64
N SER A 126 -2.52 21.95 22.22
CA SER A 126 -2.03 23.23 21.69
C SER A 126 -1.01 23.03 20.59
N TYR A 127 -1.17 23.65 19.42
CA TYR A 127 -0.17 23.61 18.32
C TYR A 127 0.81 24.80 18.34
N GLY A 128 0.97 25.46 19.49
CA GLY A 128 1.86 26.62 19.61
C GLY A 128 3.33 26.23 19.42
N LEU A 129 4.24 27.16 19.73
CA LEU A 129 5.69 26.88 19.70
C LEU A 129 6.09 25.65 20.55
N GLU A 130 5.31 25.40 21.60
CA GLU A 130 5.36 24.18 22.41
C GLU A 130 4.08 23.39 22.20
N GLU A 131 4.17 22.33 21.41
CA GLU A 131 3.06 21.43 21.17
C GLU A 131 2.77 20.60 22.42
N THR A 132 1.51 20.57 22.87
CA THR A 132 1.10 19.77 24.03
C THR A 132 -0.20 19.04 23.74
N LEU A 133 -0.31 17.81 24.24
CA LEU A 133 -1.54 17.03 24.20
C LEU A 133 -1.69 16.32 25.54
N LYS A 134 -2.82 16.57 26.22
CA LYS A 134 -3.19 15.91 27.48
C LYS A 134 -4.55 15.26 27.29
N HIS A 135 -4.62 13.99 27.64
CA HIS A 135 -5.85 13.22 27.60
C HIS A 135 -5.94 12.32 28.84
N THR A 136 -6.94 12.57 29.69
CA THR A 136 -7.30 11.70 30.80
C THR A 136 -8.68 11.13 30.53
N PRO A 137 -8.79 9.83 30.18
CA PRO A 137 -10.08 9.20 29.94
C PRO A 137 -10.94 9.17 31.20
N SER A 138 -12.24 9.39 31.04
CA SER A 138 -13.21 9.19 32.10
C SER A 138 -13.25 7.72 32.51
N SER A 139 -13.36 7.45 33.82
CA SER A 139 -13.64 6.10 34.32
C SER A 139 -15.12 5.73 34.26
N ASP A 140 -15.99 6.65 33.79
CA ASP A 140 -17.42 6.40 33.65
C ASP A 140 -17.67 5.36 32.55
N PRO A 141 -18.43 4.28 32.81
CA PRO A 141 -18.79 3.28 31.80
C PRO A 141 -19.64 3.86 30.64
N LYS A 142 -20.16 5.07 30.78
CA LYS A 142 -20.86 5.85 29.75
C LYS A 142 -20.14 7.18 29.53
N PRO A 143 -19.00 7.18 28.80
CA PRO A 143 -18.14 8.35 28.65
C PRO A 143 -18.76 9.48 27.80
N GLY A 144 -19.92 9.23 27.18
CA GLY A 144 -20.67 10.21 26.39
C GLY A 144 -20.39 10.08 24.89
N GLN A 145 -20.74 11.10 24.12
CA GLN A 145 -20.48 11.08 22.68
C GLN A 145 -18.99 11.31 22.38
N VAL A 146 -18.56 10.89 21.20
CA VAL A 146 -17.22 11.20 20.70
C VAL A 146 -17.10 12.68 20.36
N THR A 147 -16.02 13.32 20.77
CA THR A 147 -15.73 14.72 20.45
C THR A 147 -14.55 14.85 19.49
N HIS A 148 -13.48 14.09 19.73
CA HIS A 148 -12.24 14.16 18.96
C HIS A 148 -11.62 12.77 18.77
N PHE A 149 -10.72 12.68 17.81
CA PHE A 149 -9.79 11.59 17.60
C PHE A 149 -8.39 12.18 17.53
N TYR A 150 -7.40 11.46 18.04
CA TYR A 150 -6.01 11.87 17.84
C TYR A 150 -5.10 10.68 17.58
N ALA A 151 -4.01 10.94 16.89
CA ALA A 151 -2.91 10.01 16.70
C ALA A 151 -1.61 10.63 17.19
N VAL A 152 -0.72 9.80 17.76
CA VAL A 152 0.58 10.21 18.29
C VAL A 152 1.64 9.27 17.73
N ALA A 153 2.77 9.82 17.32
CA ALA A 153 3.98 9.10 16.99
C ALA A 153 5.15 9.64 17.82
N HIS A 154 5.85 8.73 18.50
CA HIS A 154 7.12 9.03 19.15
C HIS A 154 8.25 8.70 18.20
N LEU A 155 9.16 9.65 17.98
CA LEU A 155 10.29 9.47 17.10
C LEU A 155 11.52 8.94 17.87
N VAL A 156 12.32 8.15 17.17
CA VAL A 156 13.62 7.70 17.69
C VAL A 156 14.55 8.91 17.82
N GLY A 157 15.18 9.05 18.98
CA GLY A 157 16.01 10.22 19.29
C GLY A 157 15.26 11.37 19.97
N GLY A 158 13.96 11.20 20.23
CA GLY A 158 13.12 12.21 20.85
C GLY A 158 12.26 12.96 19.83
N GLY A 159 11.31 13.75 20.34
CA GLY A 159 10.28 14.39 19.53
C GLY A 159 9.00 13.56 19.48
N VAL A 160 7.88 14.28 19.57
CA VAL A 160 6.53 13.73 19.47
C VAL A 160 5.84 14.49 18.37
N GLN A 161 5.17 13.78 17.47
CA GLN A 161 4.26 14.36 16.50
C GLN A 161 2.87 13.81 16.77
N TYR A 162 1.88 14.69 16.80
CA TYR A 162 0.49 14.27 16.93
C TYR A 162 -0.41 15.04 15.99
N GLU A 163 -1.54 14.42 15.66
CA GLU A 163 -2.60 15.02 14.88
C GLU A 163 -3.90 14.86 15.67
N VAL A 164 -4.65 15.96 15.83
CA VAL A 164 -6.00 15.94 16.43
C VAL A 164 -7.02 16.26 15.36
N MET A 165 -8.10 15.49 15.32
CA MET A 165 -9.25 15.72 14.45
C MET A 165 -10.51 15.77 15.29
N SER A 166 -11.35 16.78 15.07
CA SER A 166 -12.70 16.81 15.61
C SER A 166 -13.57 15.72 14.99
N LYS A 167 -14.62 15.30 15.71
CA LYS A 167 -15.65 14.40 15.17
C LYS A 167 -16.22 14.94 13.84
N ALA A 168 -16.43 16.25 13.75
CA ALA A 168 -16.94 16.90 12.54
C ALA A 168 -16.00 16.73 11.34
N GLU A 169 -14.69 16.90 11.52
CA GLU A 169 -13.71 16.66 10.45
C GLU A 169 -13.70 15.20 9.99
N VAL A 170 -13.79 14.25 10.93
CA VAL A 170 -13.90 12.83 10.60
C VAL A 170 -15.19 12.53 9.84
N ASP A 171 -16.31 13.15 10.24
CA ASP A 171 -17.59 13.00 9.54
C ASP A 171 -17.56 13.57 8.11
N LEU A 172 -16.82 14.67 7.88
CA LEU A 172 -16.60 15.19 6.53
C LEU A 172 -15.82 14.20 5.64
N ILE A 173 -14.84 13.49 6.21
CA ILE A 173 -14.10 12.44 5.50
C ILE A 173 -15.00 11.23 5.26
N ARG A 174 -15.78 10.82 6.27
CA ARG A 174 -16.78 9.75 6.14
C ARG A 174 -17.76 10.04 5.00
N ALA A 175 -18.24 11.27 4.87
CA ALA A 175 -19.20 11.66 3.82
C ALA A 175 -18.65 11.49 2.39
N ARG A 176 -17.32 11.52 2.20
CA ARG A 176 -16.65 11.29 0.91
C ARG A 176 -16.42 9.81 0.62
N SER A 177 -16.57 8.93 1.62
CA SER A 177 -16.41 7.49 1.48
C SER A 177 -17.61 6.87 0.77
N ARG A 178 -17.37 5.95 -0.17
CA ARG A 178 -18.45 5.14 -0.76
C ARG A 178 -19.18 4.25 0.26
N ALA A 179 -18.52 3.96 1.38
CA ALA A 179 -19.08 3.20 2.49
C ALA A 179 -19.56 4.10 3.65
N ALA A 180 -19.90 5.38 3.40
CA ALA A 180 -20.32 6.30 4.46
C ALA A 180 -21.49 5.77 5.31
N THR A 181 -22.43 5.08 4.67
CA THR A 181 -23.67 4.56 5.27
C THR A 181 -23.68 3.05 5.43
N ASP A 182 -22.54 2.38 5.25
CA ASP A 182 -22.44 0.92 5.29
C ASP A 182 -21.11 0.45 5.93
N GLY A 183 -21.07 -0.79 6.38
CA GLY A 183 -19.87 -1.44 6.89
C GLY A 183 -19.27 -0.75 8.13
N PRO A 184 -17.93 -0.72 8.25
CA PRO A 184 -17.24 -0.26 9.46
C PRO A 184 -17.54 1.17 9.90
N TRP A 185 -17.99 2.05 8.99
CA TRP A 185 -18.40 3.41 9.37
C TRP A 185 -19.69 3.44 10.20
N VAL A 186 -20.48 2.36 10.17
CA VAL A 186 -21.70 2.18 10.95
C VAL A 186 -21.45 1.29 12.16
N THR A 187 -20.75 0.16 11.99
CA THR A 187 -20.53 -0.82 13.07
C THR A 187 -19.37 -0.46 14.01
N ASP A 188 -18.34 0.21 13.49
CA ASP A 188 -17.06 0.43 14.19
C ASP A 188 -16.56 1.88 14.00
N TYR A 189 -17.45 2.86 14.19
CA TYR A 189 -17.17 4.27 13.92
C TYR A 189 -15.90 4.79 14.63
N GLU A 190 -15.69 4.42 15.89
CA GLU A 190 -14.52 4.87 16.65
C GLU A 190 -13.21 4.33 16.09
N GLU A 191 -13.19 3.08 15.62
CA GLU A 191 -12.02 2.50 14.94
C GLU A 191 -11.75 3.21 13.62
N MET A 192 -12.80 3.59 12.90
CA MET A 192 -12.67 4.35 11.65
C MET A 192 -12.16 5.77 11.89
N GLY A 193 -12.61 6.44 12.95
CA GLY A 193 -12.08 7.74 13.35
C GLY A 193 -10.61 7.67 13.76
N LYS A 194 -10.23 6.70 14.60
CA LYS A 194 -8.83 6.44 14.96
C LYS A 194 -7.96 6.16 13.74
N LYS A 195 -8.43 5.31 12.82
CA LYS A 195 -7.76 5.03 11.54
C LYS A 195 -7.56 6.31 10.73
N THR A 196 -8.56 7.19 10.68
CA THR A 196 -8.50 8.45 9.93
C THR A 196 -7.44 9.40 10.50
N ALA A 197 -7.41 9.58 11.82
CA ALA A 197 -6.38 10.38 12.48
C ALA A 197 -4.97 9.80 12.24
N LEU A 198 -4.82 8.48 12.31
CA LEU A 198 -3.53 7.81 12.06
C LEU A 198 -3.05 7.99 10.61
N ILE A 199 -3.95 7.89 9.62
CA ILE A 199 -3.60 8.12 8.22
C ILE A 199 -3.13 9.57 8.03
N ARG A 200 -3.81 10.54 8.64
CA ARG A 200 -3.44 11.97 8.55
C ARG A 200 -2.06 12.22 9.16
N LEU A 201 -1.78 11.64 10.33
CA LEU A 201 -0.46 11.70 10.94
C LEU A 201 0.62 11.08 10.02
N CYS A 202 0.39 9.88 9.48
CA CYS A 202 1.35 9.23 8.58
C CYS A 202 1.69 10.03 7.31
N LYS A 203 0.86 11.01 6.91
CA LYS A 203 1.15 11.91 5.78
C LYS A 203 2.30 12.91 6.09
N VAL A 204 2.51 13.25 7.37
CA VAL A 204 3.50 14.27 7.79
C VAL A 204 4.72 13.72 8.51
N LEU A 205 4.70 12.44 8.92
CA LEU A 205 5.82 11.82 9.62
C LEU A 205 7.09 11.86 8.74
N PRO A 206 8.30 12.01 9.32
CA PRO A 206 9.55 11.96 8.58
C PRO A 206 9.90 10.51 8.21
N VAL A 207 9.33 10.03 7.11
CA VAL A 207 9.28 8.61 6.73
C VAL A 207 10.11 8.29 5.48
N SER A 208 10.31 6.99 5.23
CA SER A 208 11.10 6.48 4.11
C SER A 208 10.55 6.92 2.75
N ILE A 209 11.37 6.82 1.69
CA ILE A 209 10.97 7.12 0.31
C ILE A 209 9.72 6.33 -0.09
N GLU A 210 9.61 5.06 0.33
CA GLU A 210 8.43 4.24 0.02
C GLU A 210 7.17 4.78 0.71
N THR A 211 7.30 5.35 1.90
CA THR A 211 6.15 5.95 2.59
C THR A 211 5.75 7.27 1.92
N GLN A 212 6.71 8.10 1.50
CA GLN A 212 6.41 9.30 0.71
C GLN A 212 5.69 8.94 -0.59
N ARG A 213 6.17 7.91 -1.28
CA ARG A 213 5.54 7.39 -2.50
C ARG A 213 4.13 6.86 -2.23
N ALA A 214 3.92 6.11 -1.15
CA ALA A 214 2.60 5.66 -0.73
C ALA A 214 1.64 6.82 -0.41
N ASN A 215 2.13 7.92 0.16
CA ASN A 215 1.33 9.12 0.40
C ASN A 215 0.97 9.84 -0.90
N THR A 216 1.89 9.93 -1.86
CA THR A 216 1.62 10.50 -3.20
C THR A 216 0.57 9.68 -3.95
N LEU A 217 0.71 8.35 -3.98
CA LEU A 217 -0.26 7.46 -4.63
C LEU A 217 -1.67 7.60 -4.04
N ASP A 218 -1.77 7.72 -2.71
CA ASP A 218 -3.03 7.96 -2.00
C ASP A 218 -3.67 9.28 -2.44
N MET A 219 -2.89 10.37 -2.45
CA MET A 219 -3.36 11.69 -2.85
C MET A 219 -3.87 11.69 -4.30
N LEU A 220 -3.15 11.05 -5.22
CA LEU A 220 -3.58 10.91 -6.61
C LEU A 220 -4.89 10.13 -6.71
N ALA A 221 -5.03 9.03 -5.95
CA ALA A 221 -6.26 8.24 -5.91
C ALA A 221 -7.44 9.04 -5.33
N GLU A 222 -7.23 9.80 -4.24
CA GLU A 222 -8.22 10.68 -3.62
C GLU A 222 -8.73 11.76 -4.59
N GLN A 223 -7.84 12.32 -5.40
CA GLN A 223 -8.16 13.35 -6.40
C GLN A 223 -8.70 12.77 -7.72
N GLY A 224 -8.75 11.44 -7.86
CA GLY A 224 -9.13 10.78 -9.11
C GLY A 224 -8.13 11.03 -10.25
N ILE A 225 -6.90 11.41 -9.92
CA ILE A 225 -5.83 11.60 -10.89
C ILE A 225 -5.24 10.22 -11.24
N ASP A 226 -4.94 10.03 -12.51
CA ASP A 226 -4.27 8.83 -12.99
C ASP A 226 -2.86 8.71 -12.36
N GLN A 227 -2.55 7.51 -11.85
CA GLN A 227 -1.25 7.20 -11.26
C GLN A 227 -0.20 6.83 -12.32
N ASP A 228 -0.61 6.74 -13.59
CA ASP A 228 0.23 6.39 -14.75
C ASP A 228 1.05 5.10 -14.55
N LEU A 229 0.47 4.13 -13.85
CA LEU A 229 1.15 2.89 -13.47
C LEU A 229 1.57 2.05 -14.69
N GLY A 230 0.91 2.23 -15.84
CA GLY A 230 1.26 1.51 -17.05
C GLY A 230 2.67 1.83 -17.56
N SER A 231 3.20 3.01 -17.25
CA SER A 231 4.57 3.42 -17.59
C SER A 231 5.65 2.58 -16.89
N LEU A 232 5.30 1.90 -15.79
CA LEU A 232 6.21 1.05 -15.01
C LEU A 232 6.47 -0.30 -15.68
N VAL A 233 5.64 -0.68 -16.65
CA VAL A 233 5.75 -1.95 -17.37
C VAL A 233 6.67 -1.75 -18.57
N ASP A 234 7.92 -2.17 -18.43
CA ASP A 234 8.87 -2.11 -19.53
C ASP A 234 8.73 -3.38 -20.41
N PHE A 235 8.23 -3.20 -21.63
CA PHE A 235 8.07 -4.27 -22.61
C PHE A 235 9.31 -4.47 -23.48
N THR A 236 10.47 -3.89 -23.13
CA THR A 236 11.70 -4.18 -23.87
C THR A 236 11.90 -5.69 -23.92
N PRO A 237 11.92 -6.29 -25.12
CA PRO A 237 12.21 -7.71 -25.22
C PRO A 237 13.58 -7.91 -24.59
N VAL A 238 13.66 -8.78 -23.59
CA VAL A 238 14.93 -9.28 -23.06
C VAL A 238 15.66 -9.79 -24.29
N ALA A 239 16.61 -9.00 -24.80
CA ALA A 239 17.42 -9.39 -25.93
C ALA A 239 17.96 -10.76 -25.55
N ALA A 240 17.56 -11.79 -26.31
CA ALA A 240 17.94 -13.17 -26.09
C ALA A 240 19.41 -13.14 -25.70
N ALA A 241 19.70 -13.58 -24.47
CA ALA A 241 21.07 -13.71 -23.99
C ALA A 241 21.80 -14.43 -25.12
N LYS A 242 22.65 -13.69 -25.85
CA LYS A 242 23.46 -14.29 -26.91
C LYS A 242 24.30 -15.31 -26.17
N GLU A 243 23.94 -16.59 -26.32
CA GLU A 243 24.81 -17.68 -25.95
C GLU A 243 26.17 -17.33 -26.56
N LYS A 244 27.15 -17.13 -25.68
CA LYS A 244 28.54 -17.09 -26.10
C LYS A 244 28.75 -18.35 -26.95
N PRO A 245 29.26 -18.25 -28.20
CA PRO A 245 29.57 -19.45 -28.93
C PRO A 245 30.64 -20.21 -28.15
N ALA A 246 30.27 -21.41 -27.68
CA ALA A 246 31.16 -22.38 -27.10
C ALA A 246 32.04 -22.97 -28.22
N ALA A 247 33.11 -22.26 -28.60
CA ALA A 247 34.13 -22.78 -29.50
C ALA A 247 35.41 -21.93 -29.46
N ALA A 248 36.17 -22.02 -28.37
CA ALA A 248 37.61 -21.70 -28.36
C ALA A 248 38.31 -22.27 -27.12
N GLU A 249 38.02 -23.53 -26.76
CA GLU A 249 38.81 -24.25 -25.76
C GLU A 249 39.08 -25.69 -26.23
N LYS A 250 39.67 -25.78 -27.42
CA LYS A 250 40.42 -26.96 -27.91
C LYS A 250 41.48 -26.48 -28.91
N ALA A 251 42.46 -25.74 -28.41
CA ALA A 251 43.67 -25.41 -29.18
C ALA A 251 44.93 -25.19 -28.32
N ALA A 252 44.88 -25.47 -27.00
CA ALA A 252 46.04 -25.27 -26.11
C ALA A 252 46.62 -26.58 -25.54
N GLU A 253 46.07 -27.74 -25.90
CA GLU A 253 46.51 -29.05 -25.37
C GLU A 253 47.09 -29.98 -26.44
N SER A 254 47.81 -29.40 -27.41
CA SER A 254 48.71 -30.15 -28.31
C SER A 254 50.11 -29.53 -28.48
N ALA A 255 50.49 -28.58 -27.62
CA ALA A 255 51.83 -27.95 -27.66
C ALA A 255 52.69 -28.22 -26.40
N ALA A 256 52.35 -29.22 -25.60
CA ALA A 256 53.19 -29.71 -24.49
C ALA A 256 53.70 -31.11 -24.82
N GLY A 257 54.71 -31.20 -25.68
CA GLY A 257 55.30 -32.47 -26.08
C GLY A 257 56.31 -32.36 -27.22
N SER A 258 57.37 -31.58 -27.05
CA SER A 258 58.71 -31.81 -27.62
C SER A 258 59.62 -30.60 -27.36
N GLU A 259 60.50 -30.77 -26.37
CA GLU A 259 61.94 -30.42 -26.30
C GLU A 259 62.37 -30.23 -24.84
#